data_AF-A0A9N9P3C3-F1
#
_entry.id   AF-A0A9N9P3C3-F1
#
_cell.length_a   1.000
_cell.length_b   1.000
_cell.length_c   1.000
_cell.angle_alpha   90.00
_cell.angle_beta   90.00
_cell.angle_gamma   90.00
#
_symmetry.space_group_name_H-M   'P 1'
#
loop_
_entity.id
_entity.type
_entity.pdbx_description
1 polymer ?
#
loop_
_entity_poly.entity_id
_entity_poly.type
_entity_poly.pdbx_seq_one_letter_code
_entity_poly.pdbx_strand_id
1 'polypeptide(L)'
;ISDNDQCFRKKNAQEAQKLQKNFKDITRNTPCNVGDQACIGKDFAQCAQKDKWSIIPCGNNLVCVVLPLVQKRDTIDDQNSRIQDSLKAAEGC
;
A
#
# COMPACT_ATOMS: atom_id res chain seq x y z
N ILE A 1 -13.39 4.15 20.33
CA ILE A 1 -13.27 3.46 19.01
C ILE A 1 -14.31 2.36 19.03
N SER A 2 -15.29 2.36 18.14
CA SER A 2 -16.32 1.32 18.14
C SER A 2 -15.75 0.00 17.60
N ASP A 3 -16.33 -1.14 17.98
CA ASP A 3 -15.86 -2.45 17.52
C ASP A 3 -15.92 -2.60 15.99
N ASN A 4 -16.91 -1.98 15.35
CA ASN A 4 -17.00 -1.87 13.89
C ASN A 4 -15.80 -1.15 13.27
N ASP A 5 -15.27 -0.11 13.92
CA ASP A 5 -14.09 0.61 13.44
C ASP A 5 -12.82 -0.25 13.55
N GLN A 6 -12.73 -1.12 14.57
CA GLN A 6 -11.60 -2.05 14.73
C GLN A 6 -11.60 -3.09 13.61
N CYS A 7 -12.76 -3.68 13.31
CA CYS A 7 -12.86 -4.71 12.27
C CYS A 7 -12.65 -4.12 10.87
N PHE A 8 -13.11 -2.89 10.62
CA PHE A 8 -12.84 -2.15 9.40
C PHE A 8 -11.32 -1.91 9.20
N ARG A 9 -10.62 -1.45 10.24
CA ARG A 9 -9.16 -1.25 10.16
C ARG A 9 -8.41 -2.56 9.92
N LYS A 10 -8.83 -3.66 10.54
CA LYS A 10 -8.26 -4.99 10.32
C LYS A 10 -8.38 -5.41 8.86
N LYS A 11 -9.59 -5.32 8.30
CA LYS A 11 -9.86 -5.69 6.90
C LYS A 11 -9.02 -4.83 5.95
N ASN A 12 -8.96 -3.52 6.16
CA ASN A 12 -8.16 -2.64 5.32
C ASN A 12 -6.65 -2.91 5.43
N ALA A 13 -6.16 -3.28 6.61
CA ALA A 13 -4.76 -3.68 6.78
C ALA A 13 -4.44 -5.00 6.06
N GLN A 14 -5.34 -5.99 6.13
CA GLN A 14 -5.21 -7.25 5.39
C GLN A 14 -5.23 -7.03 3.87
N GLU A 15 -6.14 -6.18 3.38
CA GLU A 15 -6.22 -5.81 1.97
C GLU A 15 -4.97 -5.08 1.50
N ALA A 16 -4.46 -4.12 2.28
CA ALA A 16 -3.21 -3.42 1.99
C ALA A 16 -2.01 -4.39 1.92
N GLN A 17 -1.90 -5.34 2.84
CA GLN A 17 -0.85 -6.37 2.76
C GLN A 17 -0.98 -7.26 1.54
N LYS A 18 -2.21 -7.68 1.19
CA LYS A 18 -2.46 -8.48 0.00
C LYS A 18 -2.05 -7.71 -1.26
N LEU A 19 -2.42 -6.43 -1.33
CA LEU A 19 -2.05 -5.56 -2.44
C LEU A 19 -0.53 -5.31 -2.51
N GLN A 20 0.14 -5.10 -1.37
CA GLN A 20 1.60 -4.99 -1.31
C GLN A 20 2.30 -6.25 -1.86
N LYS A 21 1.76 -7.43 -1.58
CA LYS A 21 2.29 -8.69 -2.13
C LYS A 21 2.16 -8.73 -3.65
N ASN A 22 1.03 -8.28 -4.20
CA ASN A 22 0.82 -8.25 -5.65
C ASN A 22 1.83 -7.34 -6.36
N PHE A 23 2.30 -6.27 -5.73
CA PHE A 23 3.30 -5.37 -6.33
C PHE A 23 4.70 -5.98 -6.42
N LYS A 24 5.01 -7.06 -5.68
CA LYS A 24 6.29 -7.76 -5.83
C LYS A 24 6.49 -8.36 -7.22
N ASP A 25 5.39 -8.69 -7.89
CA ASP A 25 5.40 -9.31 -9.23
C ASP A 25 5.23 -8.27 -10.36
N ILE A 26 5.02 -6.99 -10.03
CA ILE A 26 4.88 -5.92 -11.02
C ILE A 26 6.26 -5.40 -11.43
N THR A 27 6.49 -5.39 -12.73
CA THR A 27 7.69 -4.85 -13.37
C THR A 27 7.28 -3.74 -14.33
N ARG A 28 8.28 -3.04 -14.90
CA ARG A 28 8.03 -2.04 -15.95
C ARG A 28 7.30 -2.60 -17.19
N ASN A 29 7.36 -3.92 -17.40
CA ASN A 29 6.76 -4.58 -18.56
C ASN A 29 5.40 -5.21 -18.24
N THR A 30 4.93 -5.16 -16.99
CA THR A 30 3.62 -5.68 -16.62
C THR A 30 2.54 -4.80 -17.27
N PRO A 31 1.57 -5.37 -17.99
CA PRO A 31 0.44 -4.61 -18.56
C PRO A 31 -0.30 -3.79 -17.49
N CYS A 32 -0.81 -2.63 -17.87
CA CYS A 32 -1.46 -1.72 -16.93
C CYS A 32 -2.56 -0.87 -17.58
N ASN A 33 -3.59 -0.55 -16.81
CA ASN A 33 -4.65 0.35 -17.22
C ASN A 33 -4.36 1.78 -16.76
N VAL A 34 -4.79 2.75 -17.55
CA VAL A 34 -4.60 4.17 -17.21
C VAL A 34 -5.18 4.46 -15.83
N GLY A 35 -4.36 5.04 -14.96
CA GLY A 35 -4.71 5.34 -13.57
C GLY A 35 -4.25 4.29 -12.55
N ASP A 36 -3.85 3.09 -13.00
CA ASP A 36 -3.29 2.08 -12.10
C ASP A 36 -2.04 2.63 -11.40
N GLN A 37 -1.90 2.27 -10.11
CA GLN A 37 -0.75 2.63 -9.28
C GLN A 37 -0.09 1.37 -8.75
N ALA A 38 1.23 1.36 -8.69
CA ALA A 38 2.02 0.25 -8.20
C ALA A 38 3.32 0.71 -7.54
N CYS A 39 3.93 -0.19 -6.78
CA CYS A 39 5.34 -0.08 -6.42
C CYS A 39 6.14 -1.00 -7.33
N ILE A 40 7.07 -0.45 -8.12
CA ILE A 40 7.99 -1.24 -8.95
C ILE A 40 9.36 -1.21 -8.26
N GLY A 41 9.74 -2.33 -7.65
CA GLY A 41 10.88 -2.35 -6.73
C GLY A 41 10.63 -1.43 -5.54
N LYS A 42 11.46 -0.39 -5.38
CA LYS A 42 11.31 0.63 -4.33
C LYS A 42 10.62 1.91 -4.80
N ASP A 43 10.33 2.03 -6.08
CA ASP A 43 9.88 3.27 -6.69
C ASP A 43 8.36 3.27 -6.87
N PHE A 44 7.77 4.46 -6.80
CA PHE A 44 6.36 4.65 -7.09
C PHE A 44 6.13 4.63 -8.61
N ALA A 45 5.08 3.96 -9.05
CA ALA A 45 4.72 3.90 -10.46
C ALA A 45 3.24 4.22 -10.65
N GLN A 46 2.94 5.02 -11.67
CA GLN A 46 1.58 5.25 -12.15
C GLN A 46 1.50 4.93 -13.64
N CYS A 47 0.47 4.21 -14.05
CA CYS A 47 0.20 3.93 -15.44
C CYS A 47 -0.41 5.19 -16.09
N ALA A 48 0.44 6.01 -16.72
CA ALA A 48 0.02 7.26 -17.34
C ALA A 48 -0.63 7.05 -18.72
N GLN A 49 -0.27 5.95 -19.39
CA GLN A 49 -0.83 5.51 -20.66
C GLN A 49 -0.96 3.98 -20.60
N LYS A 50 -1.88 3.40 -21.39
CA LYS A 50 -2.09 1.95 -21.42
C LYS A 50 -0.75 1.21 -21.60
N ASP A 51 -0.51 0.24 -20.73
CA ASP A 51 0.69 -0.60 -20.68
C ASP A 51 2.02 0.18 -20.54
N LYS A 52 1.96 1.42 -20.04
CA LYS A 52 3.14 2.27 -19.85
C LYS A 52 3.18 2.89 -18.45
N TRP A 53 4.09 2.36 -17.65
CA TRP A 53 4.41 2.89 -16.33
C TRP A 53 5.27 4.15 -16.39
N SER A 54 4.81 5.21 -15.74
CA SER A 54 5.62 6.35 -15.32
C SER A 54 6.17 6.07 -13.92
N ILE A 55 7.48 5.93 -13.79
CA ILE A 55 8.14 5.56 -12.53
C ILE A 55 8.81 6.80 -11.94
N ILE A 56 8.45 7.11 -10.70
CA ILE A 56 8.99 8.20 -9.90
C ILE A 56 9.86 7.58 -8.80
N PRO A 57 11.18 7.80 -8.82
CA PRO A 57 12.07 7.25 -7.81
C PRO A 57 11.68 7.72 -6.42
N CYS A 58 11.57 6.78 -5.48
CA CYS A 58 11.53 7.15 -4.07
C CYS A 58 12.95 7.60 -3.68
N GLY A 59 13.08 8.79 -3.08
CA GLY A 59 14.38 9.37 -2.72
C GLY A 59 15.25 8.46 -1.84
N ASN A 60 16.47 8.88 -1.55
CA ASN A 60 17.39 8.06 -0.74
C ASN A 60 16.75 7.70 0.60
N ASN A 61 16.82 6.41 0.96
CA ASN A 61 16.22 5.80 2.15
C ASN A 61 14.68 5.73 2.18
N LEU A 62 14.00 6.08 1.08
CA LEU A 62 12.55 5.91 0.95
C LEU A 62 12.22 4.70 0.07
N VAL A 63 11.08 4.09 0.35
CA VAL A 63 10.53 2.96 -0.39
C VAL A 63 9.04 3.14 -0.62
N CYS A 64 8.56 2.72 -1.78
CA CYS A 64 7.13 2.65 -2.07
C CYS A 64 6.47 1.51 -1.28
N VAL A 65 5.38 1.83 -0.59
CA VAL A 65 4.57 0.89 0.19
C VAL A 65 3.07 1.18 0.02
N VAL A 66 2.24 0.14 0.11
CA VAL A 66 0.78 0.24 0.13
C VAL A 66 0.32 0.56 1.53
N LEU A 67 -0.54 1.57 1.64
CA LEU A 67 -1.10 2.01 2.90
C LEU A 67 -2.52 1.49 3.09
N PRO A 68 -2.86 0.99 4.29
CA PRO A 68 -4.25 0.77 4.65
C PRO A 68 -5.03 2.06 4.48
N LEU A 69 -6.21 1.96 3.87
CA LEU A 69 -7.17 3.05 3.79
C LEU A 69 -7.74 3.31 5.19
N VAL A 70 -6.98 3.99 6.05
CA VAL A 70 -7.44 4.45 7.36
C VAL A 70 -7.72 5.94 7.29
N GLN A 71 -8.93 6.33 7.70
CA GLN A 71 -9.28 7.74 7.88
C GLN A 71 -8.50 8.32 9.08
N LYS A 72 -7.24 8.71 8.89
CA LYS A 72 -6.59 9.85 9.57
C LYS A 72 -5.14 10.03 9.13
N ARG A 73 -4.71 11.30 9.09
CA ARG A 73 -3.32 11.73 8.88
C ARG A 73 -2.47 11.30 10.09
N ASP A 74 -1.42 10.54 9.83
CA ASP A 74 -0.29 10.39 10.73
C ASP A 74 1.01 10.53 9.92
N THR A 75 2.02 11.05 10.61
CA THR A 75 3.37 11.33 10.10
C THR A 75 4.15 10.06 9.76
N ILE A 76 5.17 10.24 8.91
CA ILE A 76 5.83 9.27 8.03
C ILE A 76 6.57 8.10 8.73
N ASP A 77 6.74 8.14 10.05
CA ASP A 77 7.60 7.16 10.72
C ASP A 77 6.90 5.81 10.89
N ASP A 78 7.29 4.90 9.99
CA ASP A 78 7.06 3.47 9.97
C ASP A 78 5.61 3.00 9.72
N GLN A 79 5.17 3.19 8.47
CA GLN A 79 3.89 2.63 8.01
C GLN A 79 3.88 1.09 7.95
N ASN A 80 5.05 0.43 7.97
CA ASN A 80 5.13 -1.04 7.95
C ASN A 80 4.80 -1.66 9.31
N SER A 81 5.28 -1.09 10.43
CA SER A 81 4.89 -1.54 11.77
C SER A 81 3.41 -1.29 12.04
N ARG A 82 2.86 -0.16 11.60
CA ARG A 82 1.44 0.16 11.79
C ARG A 82 0.48 -0.81 11.11
N ILE A 83 0.87 -1.38 9.96
CA ILE A 83 0.11 -2.45 9.33
C ILE A 83 0.07 -3.68 10.25
N GLN A 84 1.20 -4.06 10.84
CA GLN A 84 1.27 -5.20 11.79
C GLN A 84 0.51 -4.90 13.08
N ASP A 85 0.63 -3.68 13.60
CA ASP A 85 -0.07 -3.25 14.80
C ASP A 85 -1.57 -3.19 14.58
N SER A 86 -2.02 -2.77 13.39
CA SER A 86 -3.44 -2.79 13.02
C SER A 86 -4.01 -4.22 12.92
N LEU A 87 -3.16 -5.20 12.59
CA LEU A 87 -3.56 -6.61 12.58
C LEU A 87 -3.60 -7.21 13.98
N LYS A 88 -2.64 -6.86 14.84
CA LYS A 88 -2.56 -7.32 16.23
C LYS A 88 -3.60 -6.68 17.14
N ALA A 89 -3.87 -5.38 16.97
CA ALA A 89 -4.83 -4.62 17.77
C ALA A 89 -6.31 -4.97 17.47
N ALA A 90 -6.56 -5.92 16.56
CA ALA A 90 -7.90 -6.37 16.19
C ALA A 90 -8.13 -7.86 16.49
N GLU A 91 -7.41 -8.42 17.47
CA GLU A 91 -7.76 -9.69 18.09
C GLU A 91 -9.03 -9.48 18.92
N GLY A 92 -10.17 -10.00 18.40
CA GLY A 92 -11.52 -9.73 18.94
C GLY A 92 -12.52 -9.30 17.87
N CYS A 93 -12.01 -8.95 16.68
CA CYS A 93 -12.69 -9.08 15.39
C CYS A 93 -12.25 -10.40 14.72
#